data_AF-A0A3N9VWF7-F1
#
_entry.id   AF-A0A3N9VWF7-F1
#
_cell.length_a   1.000
_cell.length_b   1.000
_cell.length_c   1.000
_cell.angle_alpha   90.00
_cell.angle_beta   90.00
_cell.angle_gamma   90.00
#
_symmetry.space_group_name_H-M   'P 1'
#
loop_
_entity.id
_entity.type
_entity.pdbx_description
1 polymer ?
#
loop_
_entity_poly.entity_id
_entity_poly.type
_entity_poly.pdbx_seq_one_letter_code
_entity_poly.pdbx_strand_id
1 'polypeptide(L)'
;MDYTTQDKILLTDSSKIQDYLTCPRYFWYRHVLGWTKDIASPHLDFGTSVHAGMEPLMRFRMGSNTYISVVKNNPHRVEEEVFIHYPPMKSKGYNSVSLEEAFNRFLDSYKSFFGNLLIVAPGKSIDAVSEILPMYVENYSQDDFETLHVEVSFRAPLINSGMIGNADPISLHGRMDGIVRTKDGRIWGVEHKTASKLSNIWQNQWSTSVQIGSYTHLLYCMFPPEDVQGVIVNALVFNPTKVQVRRIYVTRSRESMRAWYKLVTDTVTRIYVDLERFQTQVETNNPDIYNTFHMCPTSCGNYGGCEFLEFCVAWPEPLRHIDPKEPTPPPGYKIHYWDPREKEETAKEVIKL
;
A
#
# COMPACT_ATOMS: atom_id res chain seq x y z
N MET A 1 -25.90 8.88 -1.98
CA MET A 1 -24.56 8.97 -1.35
C MET A 1 -24.10 10.40 -1.51
N ASP A 2 -23.54 11.02 -0.48
CA ASP A 2 -22.95 12.36 -0.61
C ASP A 2 -21.68 12.30 -1.49
N TYR A 3 -21.42 13.36 -2.26
CA TYR A 3 -20.32 13.47 -3.23
C TYR A 3 -18.95 13.20 -2.59
N THR A 4 -18.76 13.61 -1.33
CA THR A 4 -17.50 13.38 -0.58
C THR A 4 -17.21 11.89 -0.33
N THR A 5 -18.24 11.06 -0.18
CA THR A 5 -18.08 9.61 -0.03
C THR A 5 -17.79 8.95 -1.37
N GLN A 6 -18.42 9.44 -2.45
CA GLN A 6 -18.22 8.94 -3.80
C GLN A 6 -16.79 9.19 -4.29
N ASP A 7 -16.22 10.36 -4.03
CA ASP A 7 -14.83 10.67 -4.38
C ASP A 7 -13.83 9.69 -3.74
N LYS A 8 -14.01 9.38 -2.44
CA LYS A 8 -13.12 8.42 -1.75
C LYS A 8 -13.24 7.01 -2.30
N ILE A 9 -14.43 6.57 -2.70
CA ILE A 9 -14.67 5.26 -3.31
C ILE A 9 -13.97 5.16 -4.67
N LEU A 10 -14.00 6.23 -5.46
CA LEU A 10 -13.46 6.28 -6.81
C LEU A 10 -11.92 6.41 -6.87
N LEU A 11 -11.28 6.81 -5.76
CA LEU A 11 -9.82 6.79 -5.64
C LEU A 11 -9.28 5.37 -5.79
N THR A 12 -8.46 5.19 -6.82
CA THR A 12 -7.88 3.89 -7.15
C THR A 12 -6.53 3.72 -6.44
N ASP A 13 -6.42 2.69 -5.61
CA ASP A 13 -5.17 2.26 -4.97
C ASP A 13 -5.01 0.73 -5.05
N SER A 14 -3.78 0.25 -4.84
CA SER A 14 -3.47 -1.18 -4.99
C SER A 14 -4.29 -2.08 -4.05
N SER A 15 -4.65 -1.60 -2.86
CA SER A 15 -5.39 -2.37 -1.86
C SER A 15 -6.84 -2.53 -2.29
N LYS A 16 -7.49 -1.45 -2.76
CA LYS A 16 -8.85 -1.50 -3.35
C LYS A 16 -8.93 -2.45 -4.54
N ILE A 17 -7.97 -2.36 -5.46
CA ILE A 17 -7.91 -3.27 -6.63
C ILE A 17 -7.74 -4.72 -6.16
N GLN A 18 -6.83 -4.96 -5.21
CA GLN A 18 -6.57 -6.29 -4.67
C GLN A 18 -7.80 -6.88 -3.96
N ASP A 19 -8.50 -6.08 -3.16
CA ASP A 19 -9.71 -6.47 -2.43
C ASP A 19 -10.85 -6.86 -3.39
N TYR A 20 -11.01 -6.11 -4.48
CA TYR A 20 -11.97 -6.44 -5.53
C TYR A 20 -11.60 -7.74 -6.25
N LEU A 21 -10.33 -7.93 -6.61
CA LEU A 21 -9.84 -9.18 -7.20
C LEU A 21 -10.02 -10.38 -6.27
N THR A 22 -9.87 -10.17 -4.96
CA THR A 22 -10.10 -11.22 -3.96
C THR A 22 -11.57 -11.58 -3.88
N CYS A 23 -12.46 -10.59 -3.76
CA CYS A 23 -13.90 -10.80 -3.74
C CYS A 23 -14.63 -9.45 -3.94
N PRO A 24 -15.41 -9.27 -5.02
CA PRO A 24 -16.20 -8.04 -5.22
C PRO A 24 -17.16 -7.74 -4.06
N ARG A 25 -17.74 -8.78 -3.43
CA ARG A 25 -18.56 -8.60 -2.22
C ARG A 25 -17.76 -8.09 -1.02
N TYR A 26 -16.51 -8.51 -0.85
CA TYR A 26 -15.63 -7.96 0.19
C TYR A 26 -15.35 -6.48 -0.07
N PHE A 27 -15.00 -6.13 -1.31
CA PHE A 27 -14.79 -4.74 -1.73
C PHE A 27 -16.02 -3.87 -1.42
N TRP A 28 -17.22 -4.39 -1.71
CA TRP A 28 -18.46 -3.67 -1.44
C TRP A 28 -18.65 -3.35 0.05
N TYR A 29 -18.54 -4.34 0.95
CA TYR A 29 -18.63 -4.08 2.39
C TYR A 29 -17.53 -3.13 2.88
N ARG A 30 -16.28 -3.36 2.45
CA ARG A 30 -15.13 -2.63 2.97
C ARG A 30 -15.06 -1.18 2.48
N HIS A 31 -15.27 -0.97 1.18
CA HIS A 31 -14.96 0.30 0.51
C HIS A 31 -16.22 1.07 0.12
N VAL A 32 -17.28 0.39 -0.34
CA VAL A 32 -18.53 1.06 -0.74
C VAL A 32 -19.38 1.40 0.47
N LEU A 33 -19.57 0.45 1.39
CA LEU A 33 -20.27 0.70 2.66
C LEU A 33 -19.35 1.29 3.74
N GLY A 34 -18.02 1.25 3.52
CA GLY A 34 -17.04 1.80 4.45
C GLY A 34 -16.91 1.01 5.75
N TRP A 35 -17.41 -0.22 5.83
CA TRP A 35 -17.41 -0.98 7.07
C TRP A 35 -16.01 -1.45 7.43
N THR A 36 -15.64 -1.30 8.70
CA THR A 36 -14.42 -1.86 9.28
C THR A 36 -14.70 -2.31 10.71
N LYS A 37 -14.03 -3.37 11.18
CA LYS A 37 -14.12 -3.78 12.58
C LYS A 37 -13.72 -2.63 13.50
N ASP A 38 -14.52 -2.40 14.54
CA ASP A 38 -14.20 -1.40 15.56
C ASP A 38 -13.29 -2.01 16.65
N ILE A 39 -12.16 -2.55 16.19
CA ILE A 39 -11.14 -3.15 17.05
C ILE A 39 -9.79 -2.70 16.50
N ALA A 40 -8.93 -2.15 17.36
CA ALA A 40 -7.55 -1.85 17.00
C ALA A 40 -6.85 -3.14 16.54
N SER A 41 -5.91 -3.02 15.60
CA SER A 41 -5.13 -4.17 15.13
C SER A 41 -3.69 -4.04 15.62
N PRO A 42 -3.34 -4.70 16.74
CA PRO A 42 -1.98 -4.65 17.27
C PRO A 42 -0.92 -5.06 16.25
N HIS A 43 -1.29 -5.90 15.28
CA HIS A 43 -0.40 -6.29 14.19
C HIS A 43 -0.13 -5.17 13.19
N LEU A 44 -1.15 -4.39 12.82
CA LEU A 44 -0.99 -3.26 11.89
C LEU A 44 -0.26 -2.10 12.56
N ASP A 45 -0.60 -1.79 13.80
CA ASP A 45 0.02 -0.70 14.57
C ASP A 45 1.50 -1.01 14.88
N PHE A 46 1.82 -2.28 15.19
CA PHE A 46 3.20 -2.73 15.32
C PHE A 46 3.96 -2.63 14.00
N GLY A 47 3.34 -3.08 12.89
CA GLY A 47 3.94 -2.94 11.55
C GLY A 47 4.25 -1.48 11.22
N THR A 48 3.30 -0.58 11.45
CA THR A 48 3.46 0.88 11.27
C THR A 48 4.64 1.42 12.06
N SER A 49 4.80 0.97 13.31
CA SER A 49 5.94 1.36 14.15
C SER A 49 7.27 0.87 13.60
N VAL A 50 7.33 -0.38 13.09
CA VAL A 50 8.54 -0.93 12.47
C VAL A 50 8.91 -0.15 11.20
N HIS A 51 7.95 0.19 10.34
CA HIS A 51 8.22 1.02 9.15
C HIS A 51 8.80 2.38 9.54
N ALA A 52 8.26 3.03 10.58
CA ALA A 52 8.81 4.28 11.09
C ALA A 52 10.29 4.15 11.52
N GLY A 53 10.68 3.00 12.06
CA GLY A 53 12.09 2.69 12.38
C GLY A 53 12.96 2.35 11.17
N MET A 54 12.38 1.85 10.07
CA MET A 54 13.14 1.54 8.85
C MET A 54 13.53 2.78 8.06
N GLU A 55 12.73 3.84 8.11
CA GLU A 55 12.95 5.07 7.34
C GLU A 55 14.35 5.70 7.57
N PRO A 56 14.82 5.90 8.82
CA PRO A 56 16.17 6.43 9.05
C PRO A 56 17.26 5.61 8.36
N LEU A 57 17.18 4.27 8.38
CA LEU A 57 18.20 3.43 7.75
C LEU A 57 18.33 3.71 6.25
N MET A 58 17.23 4.01 5.57
CA MET A 58 17.26 4.42 4.16
C MET A 58 17.75 5.86 4.00
N ARG A 59 17.28 6.79 4.83
CA ARG A 59 17.65 8.20 4.72
C ARG A 59 19.15 8.45 4.88
N PHE A 60 19.83 7.69 5.73
CA PHE A 60 21.30 7.75 5.88
C PHE A 60 22.08 7.27 4.65
N ARG A 61 21.40 6.70 3.67
CA ARG A 61 21.97 6.28 2.38
C ARG A 61 21.65 7.23 1.24
N MET A 62 21.02 8.36 1.53
CA MET A 62 20.73 9.38 0.52
C MET A 62 21.98 10.18 0.12
N GLY A 63 22.01 10.59 -1.15
CA GLY A 63 22.95 11.60 -1.65
C GLY A 63 22.73 12.95 -0.96
N SER A 64 23.71 13.86 -1.08
CA SER A 64 23.63 15.18 -0.45
C SER A 64 22.60 16.11 -1.11
N ASN A 65 22.07 15.73 -2.28
CA ASN A 65 21.01 16.43 -3.01
C ASN A 65 20.17 15.36 -3.74
N THR A 66 18.86 15.38 -3.55
CA THR A 66 17.90 14.59 -4.34
C THR A 66 17.10 15.52 -5.23
N TYR A 67 16.94 15.13 -6.50
CA TYR A 67 16.13 15.86 -7.48
C TYR A 67 14.69 15.34 -7.47
N ILE A 68 13.71 16.23 -7.45
CA ILE A 68 12.31 15.89 -7.71
C ILE A 68 11.82 16.69 -8.91
N SER A 69 11.37 15.99 -9.94
CA SER A 69 10.51 16.57 -10.97
C SER A 69 9.07 16.58 -10.44
N VAL A 70 8.53 17.76 -10.15
CA VAL A 70 7.11 17.90 -9.79
C VAL A 70 6.35 18.29 -11.05
N VAL A 71 5.58 17.36 -11.61
CA VAL A 71 4.71 17.65 -12.75
C VAL A 71 3.38 18.16 -12.23
N LYS A 72 3.21 19.49 -12.15
CA LYS A 72 1.89 20.08 -11.95
C LYS A 72 1.16 20.13 -13.30
N ASN A 73 0.22 19.21 -13.52
CA ASN A 73 -0.87 19.26 -14.49
C ASN A 73 -0.64 20.12 -15.75
N ASN A 74 0.21 19.67 -16.69
CA ASN A 74 0.11 20.06 -18.10
C ASN A 74 0.97 19.11 -18.96
N PRO A 75 0.42 18.40 -19.97
CA PRO A 75 1.17 17.40 -20.74
C PRO A 75 2.33 17.94 -21.60
N HIS A 76 2.61 19.26 -21.58
CA HIS A 76 3.61 19.89 -22.45
C HIS A 76 4.58 20.85 -21.75
N ARG A 77 4.69 20.89 -20.42
CA ARG A 77 5.65 21.77 -19.73
C ARG A 77 6.03 21.25 -18.34
N VAL A 78 7.30 20.88 -18.15
CA VAL A 78 7.93 20.73 -16.83
C VAL A 78 8.31 22.14 -16.37
N GLU A 79 7.61 22.70 -15.39
CA GLU A 79 7.85 24.10 -14.96
C GLU A 79 8.53 24.24 -13.58
N GLU A 80 8.62 23.20 -12.74
CA GLU A 80 9.33 23.30 -11.46
C GLU A 80 10.10 22.02 -11.11
N GLU A 81 11.44 22.13 -11.06
CA GLU A 81 12.29 21.20 -10.31
C GLU A 81 12.26 21.62 -8.85
N VAL A 82 11.71 20.78 -7.98
CA VAL A 82 11.72 21.03 -6.53
C VAL A 82 12.94 20.31 -5.96
N PHE A 83 13.89 21.10 -5.48
CA PHE A 83 15.04 20.58 -4.76
C PHE A 83 14.64 20.30 -3.32
N ILE A 84 14.51 19.02 -2.95
CA ILE A 84 14.48 18.65 -1.55
C ILE A 84 15.92 18.60 -1.06
N HIS A 85 16.32 19.64 -0.34
CA HIS A 85 17.60 19.65 0.34
C HIS A 85 17.49 18.81 1.62
N TYR A 86 17.99 17.58 1.53
CA TYR A 86 18.22 16.78 2.72
C TYR A 86 19.43 17.35 3.47
N PRO A 87 19.31 17.65 4.77
CA PRO A 87 20.45 18.12 5.53
C PRO A 87 21.57 17.09 5.43
N PRO A 88 22.82 17.52 5.15
CA PRO A 88 23.94 16.59 5.03
C PRO A 88 24.06 15.76 6.30
N MET A 89 23.95 14.44 6.15
CA MET A 89 24.02 13.54 7.30
C MET A 89 25.44 13.48 7.84
N LYS A 90 25.57 13.50 9.18
CA LYS A 90 26.87 13.44 9.89
C LYS A 90 27.62 12.13 9.61
N SER A 91 26.92 11.09 9.18
CA SER A 91 27.45 9.80 8.74
C SER A 91 26.59 9.28 7.56
N LYS A 92 27.19 8.49 6.66
CA LYS A 92 26.48 7.82 5.56
C LYS A 92 26.45 6.30 5.78
N GLY A 93 25.45 5.65 5.22
CA GLY A 93 25.32 4.19 5.28
C GLY A 93 24.75 3.68 6.59
N TYR A 94 24.76 2.35 6.76
CA TYR A 94 24.36 1.74 8.01
C TYR A 94 25.49 1.87 9.05
N ASN A 95 25.22 2.60 10.12
CA ASN A 95 26.14 2.84 11.22
C ASN A 95 25.38 2.96 12.56
N SER A 96 26.11 3.11 13.66
CA SER A 96 25.50 3.21 15.00
C SER A 96 24.51 4.37 15.13
N VAL A 97 24.77 5.50 14.48
CA VAL A 97 23.88 6.68 14.51
C VAL A 97 22.57 6.39 13.79
N SER A 98 22.63 5.80 12.59
CA SER A 98 21.41 5.44 11.84
C SER A 98 20.57 4.39 12.58
N LEU A 99 21.24 3.46 13.27
CA LEU A 99 20.59 2.40 14.04
C LEU A 99 19.92 2.94 15.31
N GLU A 100 20.58 3.85 16.02
CA GLU A 100 20.02 4.53 17.20
C GLU A 100 18.78 5.36 16.81
N GLU A 101 18.87 6.14 15.72
CA GLU A 101 17.74 6.92 15.24
C GLU A 101 16.58 6.03 14.77
N ALA A 102 16.88 4.92 14.08
CA ALA A 102 15.89 3.91 13.69
C ALA A 102 15.13 3.35 14.90
N PHE A 103 15.86 2.97 15.96
CA PHE A 103 15.24 2.44 17.17
C PHE A 103 14.40 3.49 17.91
N ASN A 104 14.88 4.73 18.01
CA ASN A 104 14.13 5.83 18.64
C ASN A 104 12.83 6.14 17.88
N ARG A 105 12.89 6.21 16.53
CA ARG A 105 11.69 6.40 15.70
C ARG A 105 10.67 5.28 15.86
N PHE A 106 11.13 4.04 15.95
CA PHE A 106 10.27 2.90 16.28
C PHE A 106 9.61 3.10 17.64
N LEU A 107 10.39 3.41 18.68
CA LEU A 107 9.87 3.58 20.05
C LEU A 107 8.84 4.69 20.17
N ASP A 108 9.07 5.83 19.53
CA ASP A 108 8.14 6.96 19.56
C ASP A 108 6.79 6.58 18.93
N SER A 109 6.82 5.94 17.75
CA SER A 109 5.62 5.44 17.08
C SER A 109 4.93 4.35 17.91
N TYR A 110 5.70 3.38 18.42
CA TYR A 110 5.19 2.28 19.23
C TYR A 110 4.47 2.77 20.51
N LYS A 111 5.08 3.73 21.23
CA LYS A 111 4.49 4.30 22.45
C LYS A 111 3.19 5.05 22.17
N SER A 112 3.04 5.63 20.99
CA SER A 112 1.79 6.31 20.60
C SER A 112 0.59 5.35 20.48
N PHE A 113 0.84 4.09 20.11
CA PHE A 113 -0.19 3.06 19.98
C PHE A 113 -0.37 2.22 21.26
N PHE A 114 0.73 1.89 21.93
CA PHE A 114 0.74 0.86 22.96
C PHE A 114 1.18 1.34 24.34
N GLY A 115 1.51 2.63 24.48
CA GLY A 115 2.06 3.19 25.71
C GLY A 115 3.34 2.47 26.12
N ASN A 116 3.34 1.88 27.32
CA ASN A 116 4.49 1.19 27.91
C ASN A 116 4.41 -0.35 27.82
N LEU A 117 3.51 -0.90 27.00
CA LEU A 117 3.48 -2.35 26.79
C LEU A 117 4.81 -2.81 26.19
N LEU A 118 5.36 -3.92 26.67
CA LEU A 118 6.60 -4.48 26.12
C LEU A 118 6.35 -5.48 24.99
N ILE A 119 5.19 -6.14 25.03
CA ILE A 119 4.78 -7.21 24.11
C ILE A 119 3.33 -6.96 23.71
N VAL A 120 3.06 -6.88 22.40
CA VAL A 120 1.71 -6.64 21.85
C VAL A 120 1.12 -7.86 21.17
N ALA A 121 1.98 -8.79 20.75
CA ALA A 121 1.58 -10.09 20.25
C ALA A 121 2.76 -11.06 20.30
N PRO A 122 2.54 -12.38 20.16
CA PRO A 122 3.62 -13.35 20.06
C PRO A 122 4.64 -12.96 18.96
N GLY A 123 5.91 -12.82 19.35
CA GLY A 123 7.02 -12.41 18.49
C GLY A 123 7.11 -10.91 18.18
N LYS A 124 6.15 -10.09 18.63
CA LYS A 124 6.09 -8.64 18.37
C LYS A 124 6.27 -7.88 19.69
N SER A 125 7.54 -7.62 20.02
CA SER A 125 7.98 -6.92 21.22
C SER A 125 9.04 -5.87 20.89
N ILE A 126 9.31 -4.98 21.84
CA ILE A 126 10.43 -4.03 21.74
C ILE A 126 11.75 -4.79 21.60
N ASP A 127 11.94 -5.86 22.37
CA ASP A 127 13.14 -6.70 22.33
C ASP A 127 13.36 -7.31 20.94
N ALA A 128 12.30 -7.82 20.30
CA ALA A 128 12.38 -8.38 18.96
C ALA A 128 12.82 -7.32 17.93
N VAL A 129 12.44 -6.06 18.11
CA VAL A 129 12.89 -4.96 17.24
C VAL A 129 14.35 -4.57 17.54
N SER A 130 14.75 -4.59 18.82
CA SER A 130 16.13 -4.34 19.22
C SER A 130 17.11 -5.40 18.68
N GLU A 131 16.62 -6.60 18.38
CA GLU A 131 17.40 -7.67 17.74
C GLU A 131 17.37 -7.56 16.19
N ILE A 132 16.21 -7.27 15.60
CA ILE A 132 16.05 -7.33 14.14
C ILE A 132 16.66 -6.13 13.40
N LEU A 133 16.69 -4.94 13.99
CA LEU A 133 17.26 -3.75 13.33
C LEU A 133 18.80 -3.87 13.18
N PRO A 134 19.58 -4.26 14.22
CA PRO A 134 20.98 -4.57 14.04
C PRO A 134 21.22 -5.70 13.04
N MET A 135 20.41 -6.76 13.09
CA MET A 135 20.50 -7.88 12.14
C MET A 135 20.26 -7.42 10.69
N TYR A 136 19.31 -6.51 10.46
CA TYR A 136 19.09 -5.90 9.15
C TYR A 136 20.33 -5.13 8.68
N VAL A 137 20.89 -4.29 9.54
CA VAL A 137 22.10 -3.51 9.26
C VAL A 137 23.30 -4.41 8.95
N GLU A 138 23.51 -5.45 9.75
CA GLU A 138 24.62 -6.39 9.56
C GLU A 138 24.52 -7.11 8.21
N ASN A 139 23.35 -7.71 7.93
CA ASN A 139 23.11 -8.50 6.72
C ASN A 139 23.21 -7.68 5.42
N TYR A 140 22.93 -6.37 5.50
CA TYR A 140 22.82 -5.50 4.34
C TYR A 140 23.83 -4.34 4.34
N SER A 141 24.82 -4.37 5.25
CA SER A 141 25.88 -3.36 5.37
C SER A 141 26.64 -3.10 4.06
N GLN A 142 26.78 -4.13 3.23
CA GLN A 142 27.49 -4.08 1.95
C GLN A 142 26.61 -3.70 0.75
N ASP A 143 25.33 -3.35 0.99
CA ASP A 143 24.48 -2.80 -0.05
C ASP A 143 25.19 -1.64 -0.73
N ASP A 144 25.13 -1.60 -2.06
CA ASP A 144 25.82 -0.61 -2.86
C ASP A 144 24.87 0.43 -3.46
N PHE A 145 23.60 0.42 -3.04
CA PHE A 145 22.58 1.34 -3.53
C PHE A 145 22.65 2.70 -2.85
N GLU A 146 22.45 3.74 -3.64
CA GLU A 146 22.09 5.08 -3.20
C GLU A 146 20.57 5.18 -3.03
N THR A 147 20.12 5.74 -1.91
CA THR A 147 18.70 6.04 -1.74
C THR A 147 18.37 7.35 -2.45
N LEU A 148 17.45 7.28 -3.40
CA LEU A 148 16.96 8.45 -4.14
C LEU A 148 15.83 9.12 -3.37
N HIS A 149 14.84 8.34 -2.93
CA HIS A 149 13.62 8.84 -2.29
C HIS A 149 13.23 7.94 -1.11
N VAL A 150 12.61 8.50 -0.07
CA VAL A 150 12.07 7.77 1.08
C VAL A 150 10.62 8.18 1.34
N GLU A 151 9.79 7.22 1.78
CA GLU A 151 8.38 7.46 2.17
C GLU A 151 7.59 8.23 1.12
N VAL A 152 7.63 7.73 -0.12
CA VAL A 152 7.08 8.35 -1.31
C VAL A 152 5.58 8.07 -1.38
N SER A 153 4.75 9.09 -1.17
CA SER A 153 3.36 9.07 -1.61
C SER A 153 3.30 9.45 -3.09
N PHE A 154 2.51 8.72 -3.89
CA PHE A 154 2.43 8.96 -5.31
C PHE A 154 1.02 8.96 -5.87
N ARG A 155 0.86 9.71 -6.96
CA ARG A 155 -0.26 9.67 -7.90
C ARG A 155 0.34 9.48 -9.30
N ALA A 156 0.10 8.32 -9.90
CA ALA A 156 0.58 7.97 -11.23
C ALA A 156 -0.61 7.85 -12.21
N PRO A 157 -0.45 8.24 -13.49
CA PRO A 157 -1.51 8.08 -14.49
C PRO A 157 -1.82 6.59 -14.71
N LEU A 158 -3.11 6.22 -14.79
CA LEU A 158 -3.54 4.84 -15.00
C LEU A 158 -4.46 4.68 -16.20
N ILE A 159 -5.53 5.46 -16.32
CA ILE A 159 -6.46 5.39 -17.46
C ILE A 159 -6.75 6.80 -17.96
N ASN A 160 -6.66 7.01 -19.27
CA ASN A 160 -6.98 8.29 -19.90
C ASN A 160 -8.50 8.52 -19.93
N SER A 161 -8.89 9.80 -19.91
CA SER A 161 -10.28 10.23 -20.09
C SER A 161 -10.89 9.61 -21.36
N GLY A 162 -12.18 9.25 -21.29
CA GLY A 162 -12.94 8.69 -22.42
C GLY A 162 -12.83 7.17 -22.63
N MET A 163 -11.93 6.46 -21.96
CA MET A 163 -11.85 4.99 -22.07
C MET A 163 -12.97 4.24 -21.31
N ILE A 164 -13.60 4.86 -20.32
CA ILE A 164 -14.62 4.23 -19.46
C ILE A 164 -15.90 5.10 -19.37
N GLY A 165 -16.13 5.96 -20.36
CA GLY A 165 -17.25 6.93 -20.31
C GLY A 165 -17.08 8.02 -19.24
N ASN A 166 -16.02 7.98 -18.44
CA ASN A 166 -15.70 9.01 -17.45
C ASN A 166 -15.00 10.21 -18.13
N ALA A 167 -15.38 11.42 -17.72
CA ALA A 167 -14.82 12.67 -18.24
C ALA A 167 -13.39 12.91 -17.75
N ASP A 168 -13.04 12.37 -16.58
CA ASP A 168 -11.74 12.58 -15.95
C ASP A 168 -10.79 11.38 -16.10
N PRO A 169 -9.47 11.62 -16.24
CA PRO A 169 -8.48 10.55 -16.19
C PRO A 169 -8.42 9.91 -14.80
N ILE A 170 -8.19 8.60 -14.75
CA ILE A 170 -8.03 7.86 -13.51
C ILE A 170 -6.54 7.74 -13.18
N SER A 171 -6.19 8.06 -11.94
CA SER A 171 -4.85 7.91 -11.40
C SER A 171 -4.78 6.78 -10.37
N LEU A 172 -3.63 6.12 -10.31
CA LEU A 172 -3.28 5.17 -9.28
C LEU A 172 -2.57 5.90 -8.13
N HIS A 173 -3.10 5.75 -6.92
CA HIS A 173 -2.52 6.29 -5.70
C HIS A 173 -1.81 5.19 -4.90
N GLY A 174 -0.73 5.55 -4.20
CA GLY A 174 -0.04 4.63 -3.32
C GLY A 174 1.06 5.29 -2.51
N ARG A 175 1.73 4.47 -1.69
CA ARG A 175 2.92 4.86 -0.92
C ARG A 175 3.99 3.79 -1.06
N MET A 176 5.24 4.19 -1.22
CA MET A 176 6.39 3.30 -1.34
C MET A 176 7.42 3.68 -0.28
N ASP A 177 8.02 2.69 0.40
CA ASP A 177 8.97 2.95 1.49
C ASP A 177 10.23 3.67 0.97
N GLY A 178 10.65 3.39 -0.26
CA GLY A 178 11.60 4.25 -0.95
C GLY A 178 11.97 3.79 -2.36
N ILE A 179 12.86 4.56 -2.98
CA ILE A 179 13.40 4.33 -4.32
C ILE A 179 14.92 4.39 -4.22
N VAL A 180 15.61 3.42 -4.81
CA VAL A 180 17.07 3.32 -4.76
C VAL A 180 17.67 3.15 -6.16
N ARG A 181 18.92 3.57 -6.30
CA ARG A 181 19.75 3.37 -7.49
C ARG A 181 20.99 2.56 -7.13
N THR A 182 21.21 1.45 -7.81
CA THR A 182 22.43 0.63 -7.69
C THR A 182 23.61 1.29 -8.40
N LYS A 183 24.85 0.86 -8.11
CA LYS A 183 26.06 1.43 -8.75
C LYS A 183 26.09 1.31 -10.27
N ASP A 184 25.45 0.28 -10.83
CA ASP A 184 25.31 0.07 -12.27
C ASP A 184 24.15 0.87 -12.89
N GLY A 185 23.53 1.79 -12.12
CA GLY A 185 22.52 2.74 -12.60
C GLY A 185 21.08 2.22 -12.55
N ARG A 186 20.85 0.98 -12.10
CA ARG A 186 19.51 0.39 -12.08
C ARG A 186 18.62 0.97 -10.99
N ILE A 187 17.36 1.17 -11.33
CA ILE A 187 16.34 1.71 -10.42
C ILE A 187 15.49 0.58 -9.83
N TRP A 188 15.33 0.64 -8.51
CA TRP A 188 14.50 -0.28 -7.74
C TRP A 188 13.59 0.48 -6.78
N GLY A 189 12.35 0.03 -6.66
CA GLY A 189 11.50 0.38 -5.53
C GLY A 189 11.89 -0.46 -4.30
N VAL A 190 11.56 0.01 -3.10
CA VAL A 190 11.76 -0.71 -1.84
C VAL A 190 10.43 -0.83 -1.11
N GLU A 191 10.09 -2.04 -0.68
CA GLU A 191 8.97 -2.35 0.21
C GLU A 191 9.51 -3.13 1.40
N HIS A 192 9.39 -2.57 2.60
CA HIS A 192 9.57 -3.31 3.84
C HIS A 192 8.28 -4.03 4.18
N LYS A 193 8.39 -5.24 4.71
CA LYS A 193 7.22 -6.01 5.13
C LYS A 193 7.46 -6.71 6.44
N THR A 194 6.61 -6.44 7.42
CA THR A 194 6.57 -7.27 8.61
C THR A 194 5.83 -8.58 8.32
N ALA A 195 6.40 -9.70 8.71
CA ALA A 195 5.78 -11.02 8.55
C ALA A 195 5.90 -11.83 9.84
N SER A 196 5.00 -12.79 10.06
CA SER A 196 5.12 -13.72 11.20
C SER A 196 5.95 -14.97 10.83
N LYS A 197 6.04 -15.31 9.54
CA LYS A 197 6.76 -16.48 9.01
C LYS A 197 7.21 -16.24 7.56
N LEU A 198 8.31 -16.85 7.15
CA LEU A 198 8.75 -16.95 5.75
C LEU A 198 8.33 -18.29 5.16
N SER A 199 7.13 -18.37 4.60
CA SER A 199 6.69 -19.57 3.86
C SER A 199 7.02 -19.45 2.38
N ASN A 200 7.00 -20.58 1.66
CA ASN A 200 7.11 -20.57 0.19
C ASN A 200 5.96 -19.76 -0.44
N ILE A 201 4.76 -19.84 0.16
CA ILE A 201 3.60 -19.04 -0.25
C ILE A 201 3.92 -17.55 -0.12
N TRP A 202 4.50 -17.13 1.00
CA TRP A 202 4.90 -15.74 1.22
C TRP A 202 5.94 -15.28 0.19
N GLN A 203 6.89 -16.14 -0.19
CA GLN A 203 7.90 -15.77 -1.20
C GLN A 203 7.31 -15.67 -2.61
N ASN A 204 6.35 -16.53 -2.96
CA ASN A 204 5.82 -16.61 -4.32
C ASN A 204 4.74 -15.56 -4.63
N GLN A 205 4.07 -15.00 -3.63
CA GLN A 205 2.95 -14.07 -3.84
C GLN A 205 3.36 -12.74 -4.50
N TRP A 206 4.64 -12.35 -4.41
CA TRP A 206 5.09 -11.03 -4.82
C TRP A 206 5.16 -10.85 -6.35
N SER A 207 5.50 -11.92 -7.08
CA SER A 207 5.71 -11.89 -8.53
C SER A 207 4.45 -11.55 -9.31
N THR A 208 3.26 -11.74 -8.74
CA THR A 208 1.96 -11.38 -9.34
C THR A 208 1.22 -10.30 -8.56
N SER A 209 1.81 -9.79 -7.47
CA SER A 209 1.19 -8.78 -6.61
C SER A 209 0.82 -7.51 -7.37
N VAL A 210 -0.40 -7.03 -7.13
CA VAL A 210 -0.88 -5.73 -7.64
C VAL A 210 -0.06 -4.59 -7.07
N GLN A 211 0.32 -4.67 -5.79
CA GLN A 211 1.11 -3.65 -5.10
C GLN A 211 2.50 -3.49 -5.76
N ILE A 212 3.20 -4.60 -5.99
CA ILE A 212 4.53 -4.56 -6.64
C ILE A 212 4.44 -4.03 -8.07
N GLY A 213 3.40 -4.38 -8.82
CA GLY A 213 3.15 -3.79 -10.13
C GLY A 213 2.85 -2.29 -10.06
N SER A 214 2.09 -1.85 -9.06
CA SER A 214 1.78 -0.42 -8.85
C SER A 214 3.04 0.41 -8.65
N TYR A 215 3.96 -0.11 -7.84
CA TYR A 215 5.26 0.53 -7.61
C TYR A 215 6.13 0.53 -8.86
N THR A 216 6.20 -0.60 -9.57
CA THR A 216 6.97 -0.67 -10.83
C THR A 216 6.40 0.28 -11.88
N HIS A 217 5.07 0.44 -11.94
CA HIS A 217 4.39 1.38 -12.82
C HIS A 217 4.79 2.82 -12.51
N LEU A 218 4.80 3.23 -11.23
CA LEU A 218 5.33 4.54 -10.83
C LEU A 218 6.76 4.74 -11.34
N LEU A 219 7.64 3.75 -11.15
CA LEU A 219 9.03 3.86 -11.59
C LEU A 219 9.14 4.03 -13.11
N TYR A 220 8.31 3.33 -13.89
CA TYR A 220 8.26 3.52 -15.35
C TYR A 220 7.74 4.90 -15.76
N CYS A 221 6.92 5.56 -14.94
CA CYS A 221 6.50 6.93 -15.19
C CYS A 221 7.59 7.96 -14.82
N MET A 222 8.51 7.60 -13.91
CA MET A 222 9.55 8.52 -13.41
C MET A 222 10.91 8.39 -14.11
N PHE A 223 11.27 7.20 -14.57
CA PHE A 223 12.61 6.88 -15.05
C PHE A 223 12.60 6.22 -16.43
N PRO A 224 13.71 6.28 -17.18
CA PRO A 224 13.86 5.53 -18.42
C PRO A 224 13.55 4.04 -18.23
N PRO A 225 12.70 3.43 -19.07
CA PRO A 225 12.28 2.04 -18.89
C PRO A 225 13.40 0.98 -18.93
N GLU A 226 14.56 1.30 -19.49
CA GLU A 226 15.77 0.47 -19.49
C GLU A 226 16.46 0.40 -18.12
N ASP A 227 16.26 1.41 -17.27
CA ASP A 227 16.91 1.50 -15.96
C ASP A 227 16.08 0.81 -14.87
N VAL A 228 14.76 0.76 -15.02
CA VAL A 228 13.82 0.16 -14.05
C VAL A 228 13.91 -1.36 -14.04
N GLN A 229 14.13 -1.97 -12.87
CA GLN A 229 14.23 -3.42 -12.71
C GLN A 229 13.03 -4.06 -11.99
N GLY A 230 12.47 -3.36 -11.00
CA GLY A 230 11.36 -3.86 -10.19
C GLY A 230 11.43 -3.36 -8.75
N VAL A 231 11.09 -4.23 -7.80
CA VAL A 231 10.99 -3.89 -6.37
C VAL A 231 11.80 -4.86 -5.52
N ILE A 232 12.56 -4.31 -4.58
CA ILE A 232 13.24 -5.02 -3.51
C ILE A 232 12.26 -5.14 -2.35
N VAL A 233 11.88 -6.36 -1.99
CA VAL A 233 11.03 -6.62 -0.82
C VAL A 233 11.90 -7.09 0.34
N ASN A 234 11.87 -6.35 1.43
CA ASN A 234 12.60 -6.59 2.66
C ASN A 234 11.66 -7.13 3.74
N ALA A 235 11.68 -8.44 3.97
CA ALA A 235 10.93 -9.08 5.04
C ALA A 235 11.63 -8.89 6.38
N LEU A 236 10.91 -8.33 7.35
CA LEU A 236 11.25 -8.32 8.78
C LEU A 236 10.33 -9.30 9.48
N VAL A 237 10.87 -10.44 9.91
CA VAL A 237 10.05 -11.57 10.36
C VAL A 237 10.10 -11.66 11.87
N PHE A 238 8.93 -11.49 12.47
CA PHE A 238 8.68 -11.47 13.91
C PHE A 238 8.00 -12.77 14.31
N ASN A 239 8.78 -13.85 14.41
CA ASN A 239 8.31 -15.12 14.92
C ASN A 239 8.64 -15.23 16.42
N PRO A 240 7.74 -15.78 17.26
CA PRO A 240 7.97 -15.93 18.70
C PRO A 240 9.28 -16.63 19.08
N THR A 241 9.78 -17.54 18.24
CA THR A 241 11.01 -18.31 18.55
C THR A 241 12.27 -17.70 17.95
N LYS A 242 12.17 -16.90 16.89
CA LYS A 242 13.32 -16.37 16.17
C LYS A 242 12.93 -15.20 15.27
N VAL A 243 13.63 -14.07 15.41
CA VAL A 243 13.58 -13.01 14.40
C VAL A 243 14.51 -13.32 13.23
N GLN A 244 14.13 -12.88 12.04
CA GLN A 244 14.96 -13.04 10.84
C GLN A 244 14.64 -11.96 9.81
N VAL A 245 15.64 -11.59 9.02
CA VAL A 245 15.47 -10.70 7.87
C VAL A 245 15.66 -11.48 6.57
N ARG A 246 14.89 -11.13 5.54
CA ARG A 246 15.00 -11.73 4.21
C ARG A 246 14.72 -10.70 3.14
N ARG A 247 15.65 -10.55 2.20
CA ARG A 247 15.46 -9.73 1.00
C ARG A 247 15.16 -10.62 -0.19
N ILE A 248 14.21 -10.18 -1.02
CA ILE A 248 13.94 -10.75 -2.32
C ILE A 248 13.91 -9.62 -3.37
N TYR A 249 14.40 -9.94 -4.56
CA TYR A 249 14.36 -9.05 -5.71
C TYR A 249 13.22 -9.51 -6.61
N VAL A 250 12.21 -8.67 -6.79
CA VAL A 250 11.05 -8.98 -7.62
C VAL A 250 11.16 -8.16 -8.89
N THR A 251 11.69 -8.80 -9.95
CA THR A 251 11.85 -8.16 -11.25
C THR A 251 10.53 -8.17 -12.04
N ARG A 252 10.35 -7.16 -12.88
CA ARG A 252 9.17 -7.02 -13.74
C ARG A 252 9.61 -6.58 -15.14
N SER A 253 9.49 -7.48 -16.12
CA SER A 253 9.73 -7.12 -17.52
C SER A 253 8.63 -6.21 -18.04
N ARG A 254 8.89 -5.52 -19.16
CA ARG A 254 7.90 -4.67 -19.85
C ARG A 254 6.66 -5.48 -20.24
N GLU A 255 6.84 -6.72 -20.69
CA GLU A 255 5.75 -7.63 -21.07
C GLU A 255 4.92 -8.04 -19.85
N SER A 256 5.57 -8.35 -18.72
CA SER A 256 4.87 -8.61 -17.46
C SER A 256 4.08 -7.39 -17.01
N MET A 257 4.63 -6.19 -17.16
CA MET A 257 3.96 -4.95 -16.79
C MET A 257 2.82 -4.58 -17.73
N ARG A 258 2.88 -4.94 -19.03
CA ARG A 258 1.72 -4.85 -19.93
C ARG A 258 0.57 -5.76 -19.47
N ALA A 259 0.88 -6.99 -19.06
CA ALA A 259 -0.12 -7.91 -18.54
C ALA A 259 -0.73 -7.41 -17.22
N TRP A 260 0.11 -6.90 -16.31
CA TRP A 260 -0.33 -6.27 -15.07
C TRP A 260 -1.22 -5.04 -15.35
N TYR A 261 -0.80 -4.17 -16.26
CA TYR A 261 -1.54 -2.94 -16.60
C TYR A 261 -2.93 -3.32 -17.11
N LYS A 262 -3.02 -4.27 -18.05
CA LYS A 262 -4.31 -4.78 -18.54
C LYS A 262 -5.19 -5.34 -17.42
N LEU A 263 -4.63 -6.19 -16.54
CA LEU A 263 -5.37 -6.73 -15.39
C LEU A 263 -5.95 -5.61 -14.53
N VAL A 264 -5.11 -4.61 -14.20
CA VAL A 264 -5.52 -3.50 -13.34
C VAL A 264 -6.56 -2.62 -14.03
N THR A 265 -6.37 -2.24 -15.29
CA THR A 265 -7.34 -1.37 -16.00
C THR A 265 -8.68 -2.08 -16.23
N ASP A 266 -8.65 -3.36 -16.57
CA ASP A 266 -9.87 -4.18 -16.70
C ASP A 266 -10.59 -4.30 -15.35
N THR A 267 -9.84 -4.44 -14.25
CA THR A 267 -10.40 -4.53 -12.90
C THR A 267 -11.02 -3.21 -12.47
N VAL A 268 -10.33 -2.09 -12.66
CA VAL A 268 -10.84 -0.74 -12.36
C VAL A 268 -12.10 -0.46 -13.18
N THR A 269 -12.10 -0.81 -14.48
CA THR A 269 -13.28 -0.70 -15.32
C THR A 269 -14.47 -1.47 -14.74
N ARG A 270 -14.25 -2.71 -14.27
CA ARG A 270 -15.31 -3.51 -13.64
C ARG A 270 -15.82 -2.90 -12.34
N ILE A 271 -14.93 -2.35 -11.51
CA ILE A 271 -15.32 -1.63 -10.29
C ILE A 271 -16.29 -0.49 -10.64
N TYR A 272 -15.96 0.32 -11.65
CA TYR A 272 -16.81 1.45 -12.06
C TYR A 272 -18.17 0.98 -12.59
N VAL A 273 -18.19 -0.08 -13.41
CA VAL A 273 -19.45 -0.68 -13.89
C VAL A 273 -20.30 -1.20 -12.74
N ASP A 274 -19.71 -1.88 -11.76
CA ASP A 274 -20.45 -2.38 -10.59
C ASP A 274 -20.93 -1.23 -9.70
N LEU A 275 -20.16 -0.14 -9.56
CA LEU A 275 -20.61 1.06 -8.84
C LEU A 275 -21.79 1.75 -9.54
N GLU A 276 -21.77 1.87 -10.87
CA GLU A 276 -22.87 2.46 -11.64
C GLU A 276 -24.15 1.62 -11.55
N ARG A 277 -24.01 0.29 -11.65
CA ARG A 277 -25.11 -0.66 -11.45
C ARG A 277 -25.67 -0.55 -10.04
N PHE A 278 -24.81 -0.47 -9.04
CA PHE A 278 -25.21 -0.29 -7.65
C PHE A 278 -25.98 1.03 -7.48
N GLN A 279 -25.48 2.13 -8.01
CA GLN A 279 -26.16 3.43 -7.95
C GLN A 279 -27.54 3.37 -8.61
N THR A 280 -27.62 2.86 -9.84
CA THR A 280 -28.88 2.68 -10.58
C THR A 280 -29.88 1.86 -9.77
N GLN A 281 -29.40 0.79 -9.13
CA GLN A 281 -30.21 -0.07 -8.30
C GLN A 281 -30.80 0.66 -7.08
N VAL A 282 -29.97 1.42 -6.38
CA VAL A 282 -30.38 2.23 -5.22
C VAL A 282 -31.40 3.30 -5.61
N GLU A 283 -31.23 3.92 -6.79
CA GLU A 283 -32.12 4.97 -7.28
C GLU A 283 -33.47 4.43 -7.75
N THR A 284 -33.47 3.29 -8.44
CA THR A 284 -34.68 2.65 -9.00
C THR A 284 -35.42 1.76 -8.00
N ASN A 285 -34.84 1.52 -6.82
CA ASN A 285 -35.33 0.55 -5.84
C ASN A 285 -35.54 -0.84 -6.45
N ASN A 286 -34.70 -1.22 -7.41
CA ASN A 286 -34.81 -2.48 -8.13
C ASN A 286 -34.28 -3.64 -7.25
N PRO A 287 -35.08 -4.68 -6.97
CA PRO A 287 -34.66 -5.79 -6.10
C PRO A 287 -33.66 -6.77 -6.73
N ASP A 288 -33.22 -6.57 -7.98
CA ASP A 288 -32.30 -7.49 -8.70
C ASP A 288 -30.82 -7.38 -8.24
N ILE A 289 -30.61 -7.51 -6.92
CA ILE A 289 -29.36 -7.33 -6.14
C ILE A 289 -28.26 -8.32 -6.52
N TYR A 290 -28.62 -9.44 -7.15
CA TYR A 290 -27.70 -10.55 -7.36
C TYR A 290 -26.61 -10.28 -8.42
N ASN A 291 -26.77 -9.24 -9.24
CA ASN A 291 -25.88 -8.97 -10.37
C ASN A 291 -24.73 -8.01 -10.08
N THR A 292 -24.68 -7.40 -8.89
CA THR A 292 -23.66 -6.40 -8.52
C THR A 292 -22.82 -6.87 -7.33
N PHE A 293 -21.49 -6.81 -7.43
CA PHE A 293 -20.54 -7.26 -6.40
C PHE A 293 -20.73 -8.73 -5.95
N HIS A 294 -20.54 -9.67 -6.86
CA HIS A 294 -20.68 -11.10 -6.57
C HIS A 294 -19.72 -11.62 -5.50
N MET A 295 -20.11 -12.71 -4.82
CA MET A 295 -19.25 -13.42 -3.87
C MET A 295 -18.16 -14.23 -4.59
N CYS A 296 -17.03 -14.43 -3.92
CA CYS A 296 -15.98 -15.36 -4.33
C CYS A 296 -15.82 -16.44 -3.23
N PRO A 297 -16.51 -17.60 -3.33
CA PRO A 297 -16.57 -18.59 -2.25
C PRO A 297 -15.21 -19.18 -1.86
N THR A 298 -14.29 -19.27 -2.82
CA THR A 298 -12.93 -19.80 -2.60
C THR A 298 -12.03 -18.85 -1.82
N SER A 299 -12.39 -17.55 -1.74
CA SER A 299 -11.63 -16.54 -0.99
C SER A 299 -12.01 -16.47 0.48
N CYS A 300 -13.16 -17.02 0.88
CA CYS A 300 -13.72 -16.84 2.23
C CYS A 300 -12.85 -17.39 3.36
N GLY A 301 -12.05 -18.43 3.09
CA GLY A 301 -11.16 -19.07 4.08
C GLY A 301 -9.72 -18.56 4.05
N ASN A 302 -9.38 -17.63 3.17
CA ASN A 302 -8.01 -17.15 3.04
C ASN A 302 -7.58 -16.33 4.26
N TYR A 303 -6.31 -16.45 4.64
CA TYR A 303 -5.64 -15.63 5.66
C TYR A 303 -6.36 -15.55 7.02
N GLY A 304 -6.96 -16.64 7.47
CA GLY A 304 -7.67 -16.69 8.76
C GLY A 304 -9.16 -16.37 8.65
N GLY A 305 -9.67 -16.14 7.44
CA GLY A 305 -11.09 -15.97 7.12
C GLY A 305 -11.46 -14.55 6.71
N CYS A 306 -12.54 -14.43 5.93
CA CYS A 306 -13.15 -13.16 5.57
C CYS A 306 -13.91 -12.57 6.77
N GLU A 307 -13.63 -11.32 7.12
CA GLU A 307 -14.29 -10.64 8.25
C GLU A 307 -15.80 -10.47 8.06
N PHE A 308 -16.28 -10.39 6.81
CA PHE A 308 -17.69 -10.23 6.46
C PHE A 308 -18.40 -11.56 6.17
N LEU A 309 -17.76 -12.71 6.43
CA LEU A 309 -18.31 -14.03 6.10
C LEU A 309 -19.71 -14.25 6.70
N GLU A 310 -19.90 -13.85 7.96
CA GLU A 310 -21.18 -14.02 8.67
C GLU A 310 -22.32 -13.28 7.96
N PHE A 311 -22.06 -12.08 7.43
CA PHE A 311 -23.04 -11.33 6.65
C PHE A 311 -23.35 -12.00 5.32
N CYS A 312 -22.34 -12.50 4.60
CA CYS A 312 -22.56 -13.22 3.36
C CYS A 312 -23.42 -14.49 3.54
N VAL A 313 -23.28 -15.18 4.68
CA VAL A 313 -24.06 -16.38 5.00
C VAL A 313 -25.46 -16.03 5.49
N ALA A 314 -25.58 -15.00 6.34
CA ALA A 314 -26.85 -14.61 6.95
C ALA A 314 -27.75 -13.79 6.03
N TRP A 315 -27.18 -13.04 5.09
CA TRP A 315 -27.90 -12.13 4.21
C TRP A 315 -27.74 -12.53 2.74
N PRO A 316 -28.58 -13.46 2.25
CA PRO A 316 -28.64 -13.80 0.83
C PRO A 316 -28.91 -12.57 -0.06
N GLU A 317 -29.64 -11.57 0.47
CA GLU A 317 -29.92 -10.28 -0.16
C GLU A 317 -29.48 -9.12 0.76
N PRO A 318 -28.19 -8.73 0.74
CA PRO A 318 -27.65 -7.74 1.70
C PRO A 318 -28.38 -6.39 1.72
N LEU A 319 -28.87 -5.94 0.57
CA LEU A 319 -29.61 -4.66 0.45
C LEU A 319 -30.98 -4.66 1.13
N ARG A 320 -31.53 -5.81 1.55
CA ARG A 320 -32.73 -5.83 2.42
C ARG A 320 -32.42 -5.50 3.88
N HIS A 321 -31.15 -5.63 4.26
CA HIS A 321 -30.70 -5.46 5.65
C HIS A 321 -29.93 -4.15 5.86
N ILE A 322 -29.63 -3.43 4.77
CA ILE A 322 -28.75 -2.28 4.75
C ILE A 322 -29.47 -1.18 3.98
N ASP A 323 -29.63 -0.01 4.59
CA ASP A 323 -29.98 1.19 3.82
C ASP A 323 -28.73 1.67 3.07
N PRO A 324 -28.68 1.59 1.73
CA PRO A 324 -27.50 2.00 0.96
C PRO A 324 -27.30 3.53 0.93
N LYS A 325 -28.32 4.32 1.30
CA LYS A 325 -28.20 5.78 1.44
C LYS A 325 -27.64 6.15 2.81
N GLU A 326 -27.91 5.33 3.82
CA GLU A 326 -27.41 5.48 5.19
C GLU A 326 -26.88 4.14 5.72
N PRO A 327 -25.67 3.71 5.30
CA PRO A 327 -25.16 2.36 5.53
C PRO A 327 -24.69 2.14 6.98
N THR A 328 -25.65 2.11 7.90
CA THR A 328 -25.43 1.93 9.33
C THR A 328 -24.64 0.64 9.56
N PRO A 329 -23.46 0.71 10.21
CA PRO A 329 -22.62 -0.45 10.40
C PRO A 329 -23.26 -1.41 11.41
N PRO A 330 -23.14 -2.73 11.21
CA PRO A 330 -23.61 -3.71 12.18
C PRO A 330 -22.79 -3.62 13.49
N PRO A 331 -23.29 -4.17 14.62
CA PRO A 331 -22.57 -4.18 15.88
C PRO A 331 -21.13 -4.73 15.73
N GLY A 332 -20.17 -4.03 16.34
CA GLY A 332 -18.73 -4.36 16.23
C GLY A 332 -18.05 -3.81 14.97
N TYR A 333 -18.77 -3.08 14.12
CA TYR A 333 -18.22 -2.36 12.98
C TYR A 333 -18.45 -0.85 13.13
N LYS A 334 -17.59 -0.08 12.46
CA LYS A 334 -17.73 1.36 12.28
C LYS A 334 -17.61 1.72 10.80
N ILE A 335 -18.07 2.92 10.45
CA ILE A 335 -17.84 3.50 9.14
C ILE A 335 -16.47 4.17 9.12
N HIS A 336 -15.63 3.76 8.18
CA HIS A 336 -14.33 4.34 7.91
C HIS A 336 -14.00 4.19 6.41
N TYR A 337 -14.09 5.30 5.68
CA TYR A 337 -13.72 5.37 4.27
C TYR A 337 -12.23 5.66 4.12
N TRP A 338 -11.48 4.68 3.64
CA TRP A 338 -10.05 4.82 3.37
C TRP A 338 -9.78 5.82 2.24
N ASP A 339 -9.02 6.88 2.56
CA ASP A 339 -8.52 7.85 1.60
C ASP A 339 -6.97 7.79 1.55
N PRO A 340 -6.37 7.30 0.45
CA PRO A 340 -4.92 7.26 0.33
C PRO A 340 -4.27 8.65 0.34
N ARG A 341 -5.03 9.74 0.09
CA ARG A 341 -4.53 11.12 0.09
C ARG A 341 -4.37 11.70 1.48
N GLU A 342 -5.09 11.21 2.49
CA GLU A 342 -4.91 11.66 3.89
C GLU A 342 -3.46 11.46 4.36
N LYS A 343 -2.75 10.49 3.77
CA LYS A 343 -1.33 10.27 4.03
C LYS A 343 -0.39 11.20 3.25
N GLU A 344 -0.84 11.92 2.22
CA GLU A 344 -0.03 12.97 1.56
C GLU A 344 0.36 14.07 2.53
N GLU A 345 -0.52 14.42 3.48
CA GLU A 345 -0.24 15.46 4.50
C GLU A 345 0.92 15.08 5.44
N THR A 346 1.11 13.77 5.63
CA THR A 346 2.18 13.22 6.48
C THR A 346 3.37 12.68 5.67
N ALA A 347 3.27 12.69 4.34
CA ALA A 347 4.31 12.16 3.48
C ALA A 347 5.51 13.10 3.44
N LYS A 348 6.71 12.54 3.47
CA LYS A 348 7.93 13.33 3.31
C LYS A 348 8.12 13.76 1.86
N GLU A 349 7.65 12.92 0.93
CA GLU A 349 7.69 13.19 -0.50
C GLU A 349 6.36 12.85 -1.15
N VAL A 350 5.87 13.76 -2.01
CA VAL A 350 4.65 13.56 -2.78
C VAL A 350 4.96 13.74 -4.27
N ILE A 351 4.78 12.66 -5.03
CA ILE A 351 4.99 12.63 -6.47
C ILE A 351 3.63 12.65 -7.17
N LYS A 352 3.37 13.69 -7.96
CA LYS A 352 2.15 13.83 -8.76
C LYS A 352 2.57 13.88 -10.23
N LEU A 353 2.15 12.88 -11.00
CA LEU A 353 2.47 12.70 -12.42
C LEU A 353 1.23 12.88 -13.30
#